data_AF-A0A834HYF9-F1
#
_entry.id   AF-A0A834HYF9-F1
#
_cell.length_a   1.000
_cell.length_b   1.000
_cell.length_c   1.000
_cell.angle_alpha   90.00
_cell.angle_beta   90.00
_cell.angle_gamma   90.00
#
_symmetry.space_group_name_H-M   'P 1'
#
loop_
_entity.id
_entity.type
_entity.pdbx_description
1 polymer ?
#
loop_
_entity_poly.entity_id
_entity_poly.type
_entity_poly.pdbx_seq_one_letter_code
_entity_poly.pdbx_strand_id
1 'polypeptide(L)'
;MILNILIGINCLICRGPEFVSRDDWGARPPTQVETMQTPVPFVVIHHTYRPEACYNKDDCIKAMQWMQDLHQLNNSWNDIGYSFAAGGDNRIYVGRGWTSVGAHAPKYNDKSIGITLIGDWSNEVPPLSQLIVVKQLILIGIREGYIREDYKLIGHRQVRDTECPGDALYGEIQTWPHWVADPTADYDLPIFKDGFHPDPATNDVGEHNKLKRHNLDRFGSA
;
A
#
# COMPACT_ATOMS: atom_id res chain seq x y z
N MET A 1 30.28 -33.86 28.34
CA MET A 1 29.42 -32.74 28.79
C MET A 1 30.24 -31.47 28.59
N ILE A 2 29.92 -30.50 27.74
CA ILE A 2 28.70 -30.09 27.06
C ILE A 2 29.11 -29.55 25.68
N LEU A 3 28.46 -30.00 24.61
CA LEU A 3 28.62 -29.50 23.25
C LEU A 3 27.79 -28.21 23.14
N ASN A 4 28.44 -27.06 22.97
CA ASN A 4 27.77 -25.78 22.78
C ASN A 4 27.15 -25.74 21.38
N ILE A 5 25.84 -26.00 21.32
CA ILE A 5 25.02 -25.79 20.14
C ILE A 5 24.76 -24.28 20.06
N LEU A 6 25.51 -23.58 19.21
CA LEU A 6 25.11 -22.28 18.68
C LEU A 6 23.94 -22.53 17.72
N ILE A 7 22.73 -22.57 18.27
CA ILE A 7 21.50 -22.46 17.48
C ILE A 7 21.54 -21.04 16.91
N GLY A 8 21.90 -20.92 15.63
CA GLY A 8 21.71 -19.69 14.87
C GLY A 8 20.24 -19.33 14.94
N ILE A 9 19.91 -18.35 15.79
CA ILE A 9 18.60 -17.70 15.79
C ILE A 9 18.46 -17.12 14.39
N ASN A 10 17.64 -17.77 13.57
CA ASN A 10 17.23 -17.28 12.26
C ASN A 10 16.43 -16.00 12.51
N CYS A 11 17.15 -14.91 12.65
CA CYS A 11 16.61 -13.59 12.84
C CYS A 11 15.96 -13.19 11.51
N LEU A 12 14.66 -13.50 11.34
CA LEU A 12 13.83 -12.91 10.27
C LEU A 12 13.88 -11.37 10.30
N ILE A 13 14.25 -10.79 11.45
CA ILE A 13 14.45 -9.35 11.63
C ILE A 13 15.76 -8.87 10.96
N CYS A 14 16.75 -9.74 10.76
CA CYS A 14 18.10 -9.37 10.31
C CYS A 14 18.29 -9.48 8.78
N ARG A 15 17.44 -10.25 8.08
CA ARG A 15 17.33 -10.18 6.62
C ARG A 15 16.10 -9.35 6.30
N GLY A 16 16.30 -8.23 5.59
CA GLY A 16 15.18 -7.45 5.06
C GLY A 16 14.28 -8.31 4.14
N PRO A 17 13.10 -7.81 3.78
CA PRO A 17 12.16 -8.58 2.97
C PRO A 17 12.78 -8.90 1.60
N GLU A 18 12.41 -10.04 1.03
CA GLU A 18 12.68 -10.32 -0.39
C GLU A 18 11.82 -9.37 -1.23
N PHE A 19 12.47 -8.62 -2.12
CA PHE A 19 11.78 -7.82 -3.13
C PHE A 19 11.57 -8.68 -4.38
N VAL A 20 10.33 -8.77 -4.83
CA VAL A 20 9.97 -9.33 -6.14
C VAL A 20 9.89 -8.16 -7.11
N SER A 21 10.86 -8.08 -8.02
CA SER A 21 10.93 -7.00 -9.00
C SER A 21 9.77 -7.09 -9.99
N ARG A 22 9.52 -5.99 -10.72
CA ARG A 22 8.52 -5.94 -11.79
C ARG A 22 8.70 -7.06 -12.81
N ASP A 23 9.95 -7.34 -13.20
CA ASP A 23 10.26 -8.40 -14.15
C ASP A 23 9.98 -9.79 -13.53
N ASP A 24 10.31 -9.98 -12.25
CA ASP A 24 10.12 -11.27 -11.57
C ASP A 24 8.66 -11.67 -11.38
N TRP A 25 7.73 -10.70 -11.23
CA TRP A 25 6.29 -10.99 -11.19
C TRP A 25 5.60 -10.87 -12.56
N GLY A 26 6.36 -10.61 -13.64
CA GLY A 26 5.84 -10.53 -14.98
C GLY A 26 4.95 -9.30 -15.22
N ALA A 27 5.34 -8.16 -14.66
CA ALA A 27 4.63 -6.90 -14.83
C ALA A 27 4.57 -6.48 -16.30
N ARG A 28 3.41 -6.01 -16.73
CA ARG A 28 3.31 -5.22 -17.96
C ARG A 28 4.11 -3.91 -17.80
N PRO A 29 4.71 -3.37 -18.88
CA PRO A 29 5.30 -2.05 -18.82
C PRO A 29 4.26 -0.98 -18.44
N PRO A 30 4.64 0.07 -17.68
CA PRO A 30 3.79 1.23 -17.49
C PRO A 30 3.56 1.94 -18.84
N THR A 31 2.36 2.46 -19.09
CA THR A 31 2.07 3.23 -20.32
C THR A 31 2.69 4.62 -20.28
N GLN A 32 2.86 5.17 -19.07
CA GLN A 32 3.56 6.42 -18.79
C GLN A 32 4.15 6.36 -17.38
N VAL A 33 5.29 7.03 -17.16
CA VAL A 33 5.90 7.18 -15.84
C VAL A 33 6.03 8.66 -15.52
N GLU A 34 5.43 9.08 -14.42
CA GLU A 34 5.58 10.42 -13.85
C GLU A 34 6.51 10.34 -12.64
N THR A 35 7.54 11.18 -12.60
CA THR A 35 8.54 11.18 -11.52
C THR A 35 8.01 11.91 -10.28
N MET A 36 8.25 11.33 -9.11
CA MET A 36 7.93 11.86 -7.80
C MET A 36 9.20 12.38 -7.11
N GLN A 37 9.11 13.52 -6.42
CA GLN A 37 10.22 14.04 -5.63
C GLN A 37 10.37 13.28 -4.30
N THR A 38 11.60 12.92 -3.96
CA THR A 38 11.95 12.21 -2.72
C THR A 38 12.98 13.02 -1.91
N PRO A 39 13.02 12.91 -0.57
CA PRO A 39 12.23 12.00 0.28
C PRO A 39 10.78 12.45 0.44
N VAL A 40 9.83 11.52 0.36
CA VAL A 40 8.40 11.82 0.53
C VAL A 40 8.02 11.96 2.01
N PRO A 41 7.07 12.84 2.34
CA PRO A 41 6.61 13.06 3.70
C PRO A 41 5.51 12.11 4.19
N PHE A 42 4.94 11.27 3.33
CA PHE A 42 3.84 10.37 3.69
C PHE A 42 4.08 8.92 3.31
N VAL A 43 3.52 8.03 4.13
CA VAL A 43 3.27 6.63 3.78
C VAL A 43 1.78 6.37 3.95
N VAL A 44 1.13 5.86 2.91
CA VAL A 44 -0.31 5.54 2.93
C VAL A 44 -0.51 4.03 2.89
N ILE A 45 -1.15 3.48 3.92
CA ILE A 45 -1.45 2.06 4.03
C ILE A 45 -2.81 1.75 3.41
N HIS A 46 -2.82 0.68 2.62
CA HIS A 46 -4.00 0.13 1.94
C HIS A 46 -4.17 -1.35 2.26
N HIS A 47 -5.38 -1.86 2.06
CA HIS A 47 -5.60 -3.27 1.77
C HIS A 47 -6.05 -3.40 0.31
N THR A 48 -6.06 -4.61 -0.23
CA THR A 48 -6.61 -4.80 -1.58
C THR A 48 -8.12 -4.98 -1.55
N TYR A 49 -8.69 -5.55 -0.47
CA TYR A 49 -10.05 -6.11 -0.39
C TYR A 49 -10.25 -7.25 -1.41
N ARG A 50 -10.04 -6.96 -2.69
CA ARG A 50 -9.81 -7.92 -3.77
C ARG A 50 -8.50 -7.58 -4.50
N PRO A 51 -7.63 -8.56 -4.76
CA PRO A 51 -7.79 -9.99 -4.51
C PRO A 51 -7.68 -10.34 -3.02
N GLU A 52 -8.07 -11.57 -2.67
CA GLU A 52 -7.89 -12.12 -1.32
C GLU A 52 -6.41 -12.31 -0.98
N ALA A 53 -6.14 -12.58 0.30
CA ALA A 53 -4.79 -12.80 0.78
C ALA A 53 -4.14 -14.00 0.07
N CYS A 54 -2.87 -13.84 -0.28
CA CYS A 54 -2.05 -14.85 -0.93
C CYS A 54 -0.91 -15.26 0.01
N TYR A 55 -0.55 -16.55 0.04
CA TYR A 55 0.41 -17.09 1.03
C TYR A 55 1.59 -17.84 0.40
N ASN A 56 1.67 -17.86 -0.93
CA ASN A 56 2.83 -18.35 -1.67
C ASN A 56 3.15 -17.39 -2.82
N LYS A 57 4.40 -17.48 -3.31
CA LYS A 57 4.93 -16.53 -4.30
C LYS A 57 4.10 -16.51 -5.59
N ASP A 58 3.68 -17.66 -6.09
CA ASP A 58 2.96 -17.78 -7.37
C ASP A 58 1.56 -17.14 -7.28
N ASP A 59 0.84 -17.35 -6.17
CA ASP A 59 -0.48 -16.75 -5.99
C ASP A 59 -0.39 -15.24 -5.74
N CYS A 60 0.65 -14.77 -5.05
CA CYS A 60 0.89 -13.34 -4.90
C CYS A 60 1.33 -12.68 -6.22
N ILE A 61 2.06 -13.39 -7.10
CA ILE A 61 2.32 -12.94 -8.47
C ILE A 61 1.01 -12.78 -9.25
N LYS A 62 0.12 -13.78 -9.20
CA LYS A 62 -1.20 -13.67 -9.86
C LYS A 62 -2.04 -12.52 -9.31
N ALA A 63 -1.98 -12.29 -8.00
CA ALA A 63 -2.65 -11.16 -7.36
C ALA A 63 -2.13 -9.82 -7.89
N MET A 64 -0.80 -9.67 -8.02
CA MET A 64 -0.18 -8.48 -8.61
C MET A 64 -0.59 -8.26 -10.07
N GLN A 65 -0.56 -9.32 -10.88
CA GLN A 65 -0.97 -9.28 -12.29
C GLN A 65 -2.44 -8.89 -12.43
N TRP A 66 -3.33 -9.50 -11.63
CA TRP A 66 -4.75 -9.16 -11.64
C TRP A 66 -5.00 -7.70 -11.27
N MET A 67 -4.34 -7.19 -10.23
CA MET A 67 -4.43 -5.77 -9.85
C MET A 67 -3.92 -4.85 -10.95
N GLN A 68 -2.80 -5.20 -11.60
CA GLN A 68 -2.26 -4.39 -12.69
C GLN A 68 -3.20 -4.39 -13.91
N ASP A 69 -3.74 -5.54 -14.30
CA ASP A 69 -4.69 -5.65 -15.41
C ASP A 69 -5.97 -4.84 -15.13
N LEU A 70 -6.52 -4.93 -13.91
CA LEU A 70 -7.66 -4.10 -13.52
C LEU A 70 -7.33 -2.60 -13.65
N HIS A 71 -6.19 -2.15 -13.11
CA HIS A 71 -5.82 -0.75 -13.14
C HIS A 71 -5.51 -0.23 -14.56
N GLN A 72 -4.75 -0.98 -15.36
CA GLN A 72 -4.36 -0.53 -16.70
C GLN A 72 -5.48 -0.74 -17.73
N LEU A 73 -6.10 -1.91 -17.75
CA LEU A 73 -7.03 -2.30 -18.83
C LEU A 73 -8.46 -1.82 -18.55
N ASN A 74 -8.89 -1.81 -17.29
CA ASN A 74 -10.26 -1.41 -16.96
C ASN A 74 -10.32 0.06 -16.52
N ASN A 75 -9.38 0.51 -15.70
CA ASN A 75 -9.39 1.89 -15.18
C ASN A 75 -8.60 2.87 -16.05
N SER A 76 -7.91 2.38 -17.09
CA SER A 76 -7.05 3.20 -17.97
C SER A 76 -5.95 3.96 -17.23
N TRP A 77 -5.46 3.42 -16.11
CA TRP A 77 -4.33 3.99 -15.37
C TRP A 77 -3.01 3.61 -16.02
N ASN A 78 -1.98 4.40 -15.71
CA ASN A 78 -0.68 4.18 -16.32
C ASN A 78 0.00 2.86 -15.89
N ASP A 79 -0.33 2.40 -14.70
CA ASP A 79 0.22 1.18 -14.07
C ASP A 79 -0.64 0.81 -12.85
N ILE A 80 -0.29 -0.30 -12.16
CA ILE A 80 -0.82 -0.63 -10.83
C ILE A 80 -0.78 0.60 -9.90
N GLY A 81 -1.84 0.85 -9.14
CA GLY A 81 -1.99 2.11 -8.40
C GLY A 81 -0.98 2.34 -7.27
N TYR A 82 -0.46 1.26 -6.66
CA TYR A 82 0.38 1.29 -5.47
C TYR A 82 1.88 1.36 -5.79
N SER A 83 2.66 1.96 -4.88
CA SER A 83 4.13 1.95 -4.95
C SER A 83 4.66 0.53 -4.71
N PHE A 84 4.13 -0.14 -3.68
CA PHE A 84 4.50 -1.50 -3.29
C PHE A 84 3.28 -2.29 -2.80
N ALA A 85 3.37 -3.62 -2.87
CA ALA A 85 2.44 -4.52 -2.22
C ALA A 85 3.17 -5.51 -1.30
N ALA A 86 2.59 -5.82 -0.14
CA ALA A 86 3.08 -6.88 0.75
C ALA A 86 2.19 -8.11 0.60
N GLY A 87 2.76 -9.25 0.22
CA GLY A 87 2.06 -10.53 0.18
C GLY A 87 2.03 -11.19 1.56
N GLY A 88 1.06 -12.07 1.80
CA GLY A 88 1.04 -12.95 2.98
C GLY A 88 2.14 -14.03 2.94
N ASP A 89 2.89 -14.10 1.85
CA ASP A 89 4.07 -14.94 1.65
C ASP A 89 5.38 -14.29 2.15
N ASN A 90 5.28 -13.13 2.81
CA ASN A 90 6.36 -12.35 3.41
C ASN A 90 7.34 -11.73 2.39
N ARG A 91 6.83 -11.35 1.21
CA ARG A 91 7.59 -10.62 0.19
C ARG A 91 7.02 -9.24 -0.05
N ILE A 92 7.87 -8.35 -0.55
CA ILE A 92 7.47 -7.06 -1.08
C ILE A 92 7.49 -7.13 -2.61
N TYR A 93 6.36 -6.85 -3.23
CA TYR A 93 6.20 -6.77 -4.67
C TYR A 93 6.32 -5.32 -5.12
N VAL A 94 7.22 -5.06 -6.06
CA VAL A 94 7.44 -3.71 -6.59
C VAL A 94 6.30 -3.36 -7.54
N GLY A 95 5.49 -2.36 -7.16
CA GLY A 95 4.50 -1.73 -8.04
C GLY A 95 5.15 -0.60 -8.83
N ARG A 96 4.73 0.64 -8.61
CA ARG A 96 5.37 1.83 -9.21
C ARG A 96 6.73 2.17 -8.62
N GLY A 97 7.07 1.59 -7.47
CA GLY A 97 8.36 1.75 -6.82
C GLY A 97 8.52 3.09 -6.08
N TRP A 98 9.78 3.47 -5.84
CA TRP A 98 10.14 4.57 -4.95
C TRP A 98 9.97 5.97 -5.54
N THR A 99 10.17 6.12 -6.85
CA THR A 99 10.38 7.41 -7.51
C THR A 99 9.28 7.79 -8.51
N SER A 100 8.21 7.01 -8.58
CA SER A 100 7.11 7.24 -9.52
C SER A 100 5.83 7.63 -8.78
N VAL A 101 5.08 8.58 -9.34
CA VAL A 101 3.78 9.03 -8.80
C VAL A 101 2.77 7.87 -8.80
N GLY A 102 2.05 7.72 -7.69
CA GLY A 102 1.01 6.72 -7.47
C GLY A 102 -0.32 6.99 -8.19
N ALA A 103 -1.30 6.10 -7.99
CA ALA A 103 -2.71 6.35 -8.27
C ALA A 103 -3.60 5.73 -7.18
N HIS A 104 -3.14 5.77 -5.92
CA HIS A 104 -3.74 5.07 -4.79
C HIS A 104 -4.41 5.98 -3.77
N ALA A 105 -3.98 7.25 -3.64
CA ALA A 105 -4.52 8.19 -2.66
C ALA A 105 -4.50 9.60 -3.26
N PRO A 106 -5.62 10.04 -3.83
CA PRO A 106 -5.66 11.32 -4.51
C PRO A 106 -5.24 12.50 -3.62
N LYS A 107 -4.59 13.51 -4.21
CA LYS A 107 -3.86 14.62 -3.55
C LYS A 107 -2.63 14.21 -2.72
N TYR A 108 -2.33 12.92 -2.64
CA TYR A 108 -1.15 12.36 -1.94
C TYR A 108 -0.28 11.50 -2.87
N ASN A 109 -0.74 11.18 -4.08
CA ASN A 109 -0.06 10.32 -5.06
C ASN A 109 1.37 10.78 -5.42
N ASP A 110 1.63 12.08 -5.38
CA ASP A 110 2.89 12.73 -5.76
C ASP A 110 3.83 13.04 -4.58
N LYS A 111 3.42 12.65 -3.36
CA LYS A 111 4.15 12.94 -2.12
C LYS A 111 4.01 11.82 -1.09
N SER A 112 3.74 10.60 -1.53
CA SER A 112 3.63 9.45 -0.64
C SER A 112 4.08 8.14 -1.26
N ILE A 113 4.51 7.21 -0.41
CA ILE A 113 4.63 5.80 -0.77
C ILE A 113 3.32 5.11 -0.40
N GLY A 114 2.60 4.59 -1.40
CA GLY A 114 1.41 3.76 -1.20
C GLY A 114 1.80 2.29 -1.04
N ILE A 115 1.52 1.71 0.13
CA ILE A 115 1.80 0.31 0.44
C ILE A 115 0.47 -0.42 0.64
N THR A 116 0.17 -1.39 -0.21
CA THR A 116 -1.02 -2.24 -0.04
C THR A 116 -0.66 -3.58 0.58
N LEU A 117 -1.43 -4.04 1.56
CA LEU A 117 -1.33 -5.41 2.08
C LEU A 117 -2.37 -6.25 1.34
N ILE A 118 -1.89 -7.22 0.54
CA ILE A 118 -2.77 -8.09 -0.25
C ILE A 118 -3.65 -8.91 0.70
N GLY A 119 -4.96 -8.67 0.65
CA GLY A 119 -5.98 -9.27 1.50
C GLY A 119 -7.15 -8.34 1.83
N ASP A 120 -8.15 -8.89 2.53
CA ASP A 120 -9.23 -8.16 3.16
C ASP A 120 -9.01 -8.12 4.67
N TRP A 121 -8.61 -6.94 5.16
CA TRP A 121 -8.30 -6.69 6.56
C TRP A 121 -9.36 -5.86 7.27
N SER A 122 -10.61 -5.98 6.84
CA SER A 122 -11.74 -5.31 7.46
C SER A 122 -11.98 -5.82 8.88
N ASN A 123 -11.96 -7.15 9.08
CA ASN A 123 -12.33 -7.77 10.34
C ASN A 123 -11.19 -8.54 11.03
N GLU A 124 -10.08 -8.77 10.32
CA GLU A 124 -8.95 -9.53 10.81
C GLU A 124 -7.65 -8.74 10.58
N VAL A 125 -6.76 -8.77 11.57
CA VAL A 125 -5.43 -8.15 11.45
C VAL A 125 -4.58 -9.04 10.52
N PRO A 126 -3.79 -8.45 9.59
CA PRO A 126 -2.90 -9.24 8.75
C PRO A 126 -1.93 -10.09 9.57
N PRO A 127 -1.44 -11.23 9.02
CA PRO A 127 -0.40 -12.01 9.64
C PRO A 127 0.78 -11.14 10.08
N LEU A 128 1.29 -11.36 11.29
CA LEU A 128 2.38 -10.57 11.87
C LEU A 128 3.59 -10.47 10.93
N SER A 129 3.89 -11.53 10.19
CA SER A 129 4.99 -11.56 9.24
C SER A 129 4.79 -10.60 8.05
N GLN A 130 3.55 -10.41 7.59
CA GLN A 130 3.19 -9.41 6.57
C GLN A 130 3.35 -7.98 7.13
N LEU A 131 2.94 -7.73 8.38
CA LEU A 131 3.16 -6.44 9.05
C LEU A 131 4.66 -6.12 9.21
N ILE A 132 5.47 -7.12 9.56
CA ILE A 132 6.93 -6.97 9.72
C ILE A 132 7.57 -6.54 8.41
N VAL A 133 7.24 -7.16 7.27
CA VAL A 133 7.85 -6.79 5.98
C VAL A 133 7.47 -5.38 5.53
N VAL A 134 6.25 -4.91 5.86
CA VAL A 134 5.86 -3.51 5.64
C VAL A 134 6.69 -2.56 6.49
N LYS A 135 6.89 -2.85 7.78
CA LYS A 135 7.75 -2.04 8.66
C LYS A 135 9.19 -2.02 8.16
N GLN A 136 9.72 -3.16 7.72
CA GLN A 136 11.07 -3.25 7.14
C GLN A 136 11.17 -2.45 5.84
N LEU A 137 10.15 -2.48 4.97
CA LEU A 137 10.10 -1.67 3.75
C LEU A 137 10.19 -0.18 4.08
N ILE A 138 9.43 0.30 5.06
CA ILE A 138 9.47 1.71 5.49
C ILE A 138 10.88 2.07 6.00
N LEU A 139 11.47 1.23 6.85
CA LEU A 139 12.84 1.45 7.36
C LEU A 139 13.89 1.49 6.24
N ILE A 140 13.74 0.67 5.19
CA ILE A 140 14.58 0.73 3.99
C ILE A 140 14.37 2.06 3.28
N GLY A 141 13.12 2.48 3.06
CA GLY A 141 12.80 3.75 2.41
C GLY A 141 13.40 4.96 3.15
N ILE A 142 13.42 4.95 4.48
CA ILE A 142 14.06 5.98 5.30
C ILE A 142 15.58 5.95 5.10
N ARG A 143 16.20 4.78 5.23
CA ARG A 143 17.66 4.61 5.10
C ARG A 143 18.18 5.04 3.73
N GLU A 144 17.44 4.73 2.67
CA GLU A 144 17.81 5.03 1.29
C GLU A 144 17.38 6.44 0.84
N GLY A 145 16.78 7.26 1.72
CA GLY A 145 16.40 8.64 1.41
C GLY A 145 15.16 8.79 0.52
N TYR A 146 14.32 7.76 0.43
CA TYR A 146 13.04 7.82 -0.28
C TYR A 146 11.89 8.31 0.61
N ILE A 147 11.96 8.06 1.91
CA ILE A 147 10.97 8.46 2.92
C ILE A 147 11.68 9.37 3.94
N ARG A 148 11.02 10.46 4.36
CA ARG A 148 11.58 11.35 5.40
C ARG A 148 11.64 10.64 6.75
N GLU A 149 12.63 10.97 7.58
CA GLU A 149 12.71 10.44 8.96
C GLU A 149 11.49 10.84 9.80
N ASP A 150 10.92 12.03 9.55
CA ASP A 150 9.72 12.57 10.20
C ASP A 150 8.44 12.34 9.39
N TYR A 151 8.39 11.28 8.57
CA TYR A 151 7.21 10.97 7.76
C TYR A 151 5.94 10.82 8.61
N LYS A 152 4.79 10.97 7.94
CA LYS A 152 3.47 10.71 8.49
C LYS A 152 2.94 9.39 7.94
N LEU A 153 2.56 8.48 8.83
CA LEU A 153 1.88 7.23 8.48
C LEU A 153 0.36 7.45 8.58
N ILE A 154 -0.37 7.08 7.53
CA ILE A 154 -1.83 7.18 7.50
C ILE A 154 -2.47 5.98 6.81
N GLY A 155 -3.73 5.70 7.14
CA GLY A 155 -4.60 4.83 6.35
C GLY A 155 -5.29 5.61 5.24
N HIS A 156 -5.62 4.94 4.13
CA HIS A 156 -6.28 5.59 2.99
C HIS A 156 -7.58 6.35 3.37
N ARG A 157 -8.39 5.80 4.28
CA ARG A 157 -9.60 6.44 4.82
C ARG A 157 -9.41 7.83 5.41
N GLN A 158 -8.19 8.20 5.81
CA GLN A 158 -7.93 9.53 6.39
C GLN A 158 -7.88 10.64 5.32
N VAL A 159 -7.77 10.27 4.04
CA VAL A 159 -7.63 11.22 2.92
C VAL A 159 -8.64 11.01 1.80
N ARG A 160 -9.47 9.97 1.92
CA ARG A 160 -10.56 9.63 1.00
C ARG A 160 -11.75 9.02 1.74
N ASP A 161 -12.94 9.17 1.16
CA ASP A 161 -14.16 8.53 1.62
C ASP A 161 -14.17 7.04 1.18
N THR A 162 -13.49 6.20 1.97
CA THR A 162 -13.30 4.77 1.72
C THR A 162 -13.12 4.03 3.04
N GLU A 163 -13.47 2.74 3.08
CA GLU A 163 -13.19 1.87 4.22
C GLU A 163 -11.73 1.37 4.23
N CYS A 164 -10.97 1.54 3.15
CA CYS A 164 -9.57 1.12 3.08
C CYS A 164 -8.73 1.80 4.18
N PRO A 165 -7.87 1.09 4.95
CA PRO A 165 -7.35 -0.27 4.73
C PRO A 165 -8.12 -1.40 5.45
N GLY A 166 -9.39 -1.20 5.78
CA GLY A 166 -10.18 -2.11 6.62
C GLY A 166 -9.99 -1.82 8.12
N ASP A 167 -11.02 -2.06 8.93
CA ASP A 167 -11.06 -1.61 10.33
C ASP A 167 -9.99 -2.27 11.20
N ALA A 168 -9.77 -3.58 11.05
CA ALA A 168 -8.75 -4.29 11.82
C ALA A 168 -7.33 -3.81 11.50
N LEU A 169 -6.99 -3.66 10.22
CA LEU A 169 -5.68 -3.10 9.83
C LEU A 169 -5.56 -1.61 10.18
N TYR A 170 -6.62 -0.83 10.06
CA TYR A 170 -6.61 0.56 10.49
C TYR A 170 -6.31 0.68 11.99
N GLY A 171 -6.98 -0.12 12.83
CA GLY A 171 -6.71 -0.17 14.27
C GLY A 171 -5.27 -0.59 14.58
N GLU A 172 -4.70 -1.52 13.83
CA GLU A 172 -3.30 -1.94 13.97
C GLU A 172 -2.32 -0.80 13.66
N ILE A 173 -2.47 -0.09 12.53
CA ILE A 173 -1.52 0.96 12.15
C ILE A 173 -1.57 2.19 13.07
N GLN A 174 -2.67 2.42 13.79
CA GLN A 174 -2.76 3.47 14.81
C GLN A 174 -1.76 3.26 15.97
N THR A 175 -1.28 2.03 16.16
CA THR A 175 -0.27 1.69 17.17
C THR A 175 1.16 1.88 16.67
N TRP A 176 1.36 2.15 15.37
CA TRP A 176 2.69 2.23 14.79
C TRP A 176 3.32 3.61 15.02
N PRO A 177 4.66 3.69 15.08
CA PRO A 177 5.35 4.97 15.02
C PRO A 177 4.91 5.78 13.80
N HIS A 178 4.95 7.11 13.93
CA HIS A 178 4.60 8.07 12.87
C HIS A 178 3.12 8.10 12.45
N TRP A 179 2.24 7.29 13.06
CA TRP A 179 0.81 7.46 12.81
C TRP A 179 0.33 8.83 13.31
N VAL A 180 -0.46 9.51 12.47
CA VAL A 180 -1.09 10.79 12.81
C VAL A 180 -2.59 10.69 12.63
N ALA A 181 -3.35 11.29 13.55
CA ALA A 181 -4.81 11.29 13.49
C ALA A 181 -5.34 12.20 12.38
N ASP A 182 -4.75 13.38 12.24
CA ASP A 182 -5.12 14.38 11.25
C ASP A 182 -3.92 14.69 10.33
N PRO A 183 -3.89 14.15 9.10
CA PRO A 183 -2.81 14.43 8.15
C PRO A 183 -2.83 15.86 7.60
N THR A 184 -3.90 16.62 7.81
CA THR A 184 -4.06 17.99 7.27
C THR A 184 -3.51 19.07 8.18
N ALA A 185 -3.44 18.80 9.50
CA ALA A 185 -3.06 19.76 10.52
C ALA A 185 -1.67 20.41 10.34
N ASP A 186 -0.73 19.74 9.66
CA ASP A 186 0.63 20.25 9.44
C ASP A 186 0.85 20.87 8.05
N TYR A 187 -0.14 20.81 7.15
CA TYR A 187 -0.02 21.27 5.76
C TYR A 187 -0.69 22.62 5.47
N ASP A 188 -1.28 23.25 6.48
CA ASP A 188 -1.77 24.64 6.41
C ASP A 188 -0.65 25.70 6.48
N LEU A 189 0.62 25.30 6.42
CA LEU A 189 1.74 26.23 6.24
C LEU A 189 1.94 26.55 4.75
N PRO A 190 2.04 27.84 4.37
CA PRO A 190 2.07 28.27 2.97
C PRO A 190 3.44 27.99 2.35
N ILE A 191 3.69 26.76 1.92
CA ILE A 191 4.95 26.37 1.27
C ILE A 191 4.61 25.65 -0.05
N PHE A 192 4.82 26.42 -1.13
CA PHE A 192 4.86 26.09 -2.57
C PHE A 192 3.58 25.60 -3.28
N LYS A 193 2.95 26.54 -4.01
CA LYS A 193 1.95 26.32 -5.05
C LYS A 193 2.59 26.10 -6.44
N ASP A 194 3.63 25.27 -6.54
CA ASP A 194 4.26 25.01 -7.85
C ASP A 194 4.06 23.55 -8.25
N GLY A 195 3.32 23.35 -9.34
CA GLY A 195 3.23 22.06 -10.04
C GLY A 195 2.03 21.19 -9.68
N PHE A 196 0.80 21.71 -9.78
CA PHE A 196 -0.41 20.87 -9.77
C PHE A 196 -0.39 19.92 -10.97
N HIS A 197 0.15 18.71 -10.77
CA HIS A 197 -0.05 17.61 -11.70
C HIS A 197 -1.49 17.12 -11.52
N PRO A 198 -2.31 17.08 -12.59
CA PRO A 198 -3.66 16.57 -12.50
C PRO A 198 -3.61 15.12 -12.04
N ASP A 199 -4.14 14.89 -10.85
CA ASP A 199 -4.13 13.61 -10.19
C ASP A 199 -4.92 12.57 -11.02
N PRO A 200 -4.28 11.48 -11.46
CA PRO A 200 -4.88 10.53 -12.40
C PRO A 200 -6.15 9.85 -11.86
N ALA A 201 -6.37 9.87 -10.54
CA ALA A 201 -7.54 9.30 -9.90
C ALA A 201 -8.68 10.32 -9.65
N THR A 202 -8.53 11.59 -10.04
CA THR A 202 -9.59 12.61 -9.85
C THR A 202 -10.77 12.48 -10.82
N ASN A 203 -10.62 11.70 -11.90
CA ASN A 203 -11.67 11.43 -12.87
C ASN A 203 -12.42 10.11 -12.61
N ASP A 204 -12.21 9.47 -11.46
CA ASP A 204 -12.92 8.23 -11.12
C ASP A 204 -14.36 8.52 -10.65
N VAL A 205 -15.27 8.62 -11.62
CA VAL A 205 -16.73 8.66 -11.41
C VAL A 205 -17.27 7.24 -11.11
N GLY A 206 -16.40 6.22 -11.01
CA GLY A 206 -16.75 4.80 -11.02
C GLY A 206 -17.07 4.15 -9.68
N GLU A 207 -16.58 4.65 -8.55
CA GLU A 207 -16.80 4.00 -7.24
C GLU A 207 -18.03 4.47 -6.46
N HIS A 208 -18.71 5.52 -6.92
CA HIS A 208 -19.90 6.04 -6.22
C HIS A 208 -21.15 5.14 -6.27
N ASN A 209 -21.11 3.94 -6.87
CA ASN A 209 -22.31 3.13 -7.09
C ASN A 209 -22.24 1.61 -6.85
N LYS A 210 -21.20 1.06 -6.19
CA LYS A 210 -21.14 -0.40 -5.93
C LYS A 210 -21.21 -0.87 -4.47
N LEU A 211 -21.16 0.01 -3.46
CA LEU A 211 -21.34 -0.40 -2.06
C LEU A 211 -22.72 -0.08 -1.45
N LYS A 212 -23.64 0.56 -2.20
CA LYS A 212 -25.04 0.77 -1.75
C LYS A 212 -26.03 -0.35 -2.12
N ARG A 213 -25.58 -1.45 -2.76
CA ARG A 213 -26.48 -2.55 -3.18
C ARG A 213 -26.54 -3.76 -2.24
N HIS A 214 -25.77 -3.80 -1.14
CA HIS A 214 -25.84 -4.91 -0.18
C HIS A 214 -26.74 -4.67 1.05
N ASN A 215 -27.51 -3.58 1.08
CA ASN A 215 -28.45 -3.29 2.18
C ASN A 215 -29.94 -3.34 1.79
N LEU A 216 -30.31 -4.04 0.70
CA LEU A 216 -31.74 -4.20 0.32
C LEU A 216 -32.28 -5.64 0.35
N ASP A 217 -31.48 -6.66 0.66
CA ASP A 217 -31.96 -8.05 0.69
C ASP A 217 -32.20 -8.62 2.11
N ARG A 218 -32.35 -7.74 3.11
CA ARG A 218 -32.65 -8.13 4.50
C ARG A 218 -33.93 -7.54 5.08
N PHE A 219 -34.97 -7.26 4.29
CA PHE A 219 -36.34 -7.14 4.82
C PHE A 219 -37.36 -7.51 3.75
N GLY A 220 -38.11 -8.60 3.95
CA GLY A 220 -39.27 -8.91 3.10
C GLY A 220 -39.71 -10.37 3.08
N SER A 221 -39.91 -10.99 4.24
CA SER A 221 -40.80 -12.15 4.37
C SER A 221 -42.23 -11.66 4.61
N ALA A 222 -43.11 -11.88 3.64
CA ALA A 222 -44.56 -12.05 3.79
C ALA A 222 -45.09 -12.77 2.55
#